data_AF-A0AAD9TE35-F1
#
_entry.id   AF-A0AAD9TE35-F1
#
_cell.length_a   1.000
_cell.length_b   1.000
_cell.length_c   1.000
_cell.angle_alpha   90.00
_cell.angle_beta   90.00
_cell.angle_gamma   90.00
#
_symmetry.space_group_name_H-M   'P 1'
#
loop_
_entity.id
_entity.type
_entity.pdbx_description
1 polymer ?
#
loop_
_entity_poly.entity_id
_entity_poly.type
_entity_poly.pdbx_seq_one_letter_code
_entity_poly.pdbx_strand_id
1 'polypeptide(L)'
;MQRNLISDCSSMESQQHAQFHFYDNVAIILILLAGIGIEVGSCEPNSESNNFNTNVSCSFKKHLLTSYFEKYDCFLDSNFQDFITNELHSRMCEVLPDDLRLVIRPSVLQRHLIGEGSHRHLSSSIRFDIDPKVVSQLSIHYCEVIFVERLPSGVFADPFELQHLLQRGVFADVAVFGDTNLELPSFLSNRSALEVHMKIDPNILSTHKNGFEITVDLPLHARYQHLDEGGYSTVEFGDPDMFMQCCLERKSHNQSCYIPTSDNGAEPKIGAAVWRIPSGIKGHEGVVSVVTFISAFLSTLLIVLTTIFLSDIKPCKTSKQS
;
A
#
# COMPACT_ATOMS: atom_id res chain seq x y z
N MET A 1 -56.09 -61.81 -9.93
CA MET A 1 -56.04 -60.46 -9.33
C MET A 1 -54.78 -60.39 -8.48
N GLN A 2 -53.87 -59.44 -8.79
CA GLN A 2 -52.61 -59.04 -8.09
C GLN A 2 -51.49 -60.12 -7.96
N ARG A 3 -50.27 -59.98 -8.55
CA ARG A 3 -49.17 -58.97 -8.43
C ARG A 3 -48.75 -58.72 -6.98
N ASN A 4 -47.49 -58.70 -6.53
CA ASN A 4 -46.14 -58.66 -7.11
C ASN A 4 -45.16 -58.97 -5.96
N LEU A 5 -43.94 -59.42 -6.25
CA LEU A 5 -42.78 -59.24 -5.35
C LEU A 5 -41.48 -59.14 -6.16
N ILE A 6 -40.52 -58.40 -5.58
CA ILE A 6 -39.10 -58.18 -5.93
C ILE A 6 -38.85 -56.92 -6.80
N SER A 7 -38.52 -55.76 -6.22
CA SER A 7 -37.24 -55.23 -5.65
C SER A 7 -36.38 -54.53 -6.72
N ASP A 8 -36.09 -53.23 -6.55
CA ASP A 8 -35.12 -52.50 -7.36
C ASP A 8 -34.31 -51.52 -6.50
N CYS A 9 -33.01 -51.80 -6.40
CA CYS A 9 -31.95 -50.94 -5.89
C CYS A 9 -31.24 -50.38 -7.13
N SER A 10 -31.71 -49.25 -7.68
CA SER A 10 -31.22 -48.69 -8.95
C SER A 10 -31.26 -47.14 -9.00
N SER A 11 -31.24 -46.45 -7.85
CA SER A 11 -31.47 -44.99 -7.82
C SER A 11 -30.30 -44.13 -7.30
N MET A 12 -29.15 -44.70 -6.93
CA MET A 12 -28.06 -43.92 -6.29
C MET A 12 -26.87 -43.56 -7.18
N GLU A 13 -26.66 -44.21 -8.34
CA GLU A 13 -25.47 -43.96 -9.17
C GLU A 13 -25.65 -42.91 -10.29
N SER A 14 -26.89 -42.61 -10.73
CA SER A 14 -27.09 -41.62 -11.79
C SER A 14 -27.05 -40.16 -11.30
N GLN A 15 -27.25 -39.92 -10.00
CA GLN A 15 -27.23 -38.58 -9.41
C GLN A 15 -25.81 -38.06 -9.17
N GLN A 16 -24.84 -38.93 -8.87
CA GLN A 16 -23.44 -38.53 -8.64
C GLN A 16 -22.68 -38.24 -9.94
N HIS A 17 -22.94 -38.99 -11.00
CA HIS A 17 -22.28 -38.79 -12.30
C HIS A 17 -22.73 -37.50 -13.02
N ALA A 18 -23.99 -37.10 -12.82
CA ALA A 18 -24.53 -35.83 -13.33
C ALA A 18 -24.04 -34.62 -12.52
N GLN A 19 -23.81 -34.78 -11.21
CA GLN A 19 -23.21 -33.74 -10.38
C GLN A 19 -21.76 -33.46 -10.79
N PHE A 20 -20.94 -34.48 -11.03
CA PHE A 20 -19.51 -34.31 -11.35
C PHE A 20 -19.28 -33.58 -12.70
N HIS A 21 -20.05 -33.92 -13.74
CA HIS A 21 -19.97 -33.23 -15.04
C HIS A 21 -20.46 -31.78 -14.99
N PHE A 22 -21.33 -31.44 -14.04
CA PHE A 22 -21.76 -30.05 -13.84
C PHE A 22 -20.66 -29.22 -13.17
N TYR A 23 -19.94 -29.79 -12.20
CA TYR A 23 -18.84 -29.11 -11.51
C TYR A 23 -17.63 -28.85 -12.43
N ASP A 24 -17.26 -29.78 -13.31
CA ASP A 24 -16.12 -29.58 -14.23
C ASP A 24 -16.41 -28.53 -15.30
N ASN A 25 -17.63 -28.51 -15.87
CA ASN A 25 -18.02 -27.48 -16.83
C ASN A 25 -18.20 -26.10 -16.18
N VAL A 26 -18.68 -26.04 -14.94
CA VAL A 26 -18.79 -24.78 -14.17
C VAL A 26 -17.40 -24.27 -13.77
N ALA A 27 -16.45 -25.14 -13.44
CA ALA A 27 -15.07 -24.75 -13.13
C ALA A 27 -14.34 -24.14 -14.35
N ILE A 28 -14.52 -24.72 -15.54
CA ILE A 28 -13.93 -24.20 -16.79
C ILE A 28 -14.59 -22.86 -17.19
N ILE A 29 -15.90 -22.70 -16.96
CA ILE A 29 -16.61 -21.43 -17.20
C ILE A 29 -16.22 -20.36 -16.16
N LEU A 30 -15.94 -20.72 -14.91
CA LEU A 30 -15.43 -19.78 -13.89
C LEU A 30 -14.00 -19.31 -14.18
N ILE A 31 -13.14 -20.16 -14.74
CA ILE A 31 -11.79 -19.78 -15.16
C ILE A 31 -11.83 -18.82 -16.37
N LEU A 32 -12.83 -18.92 -17.23
CA LEU A 32 -13.03 -18.02 -18.37
C LEU A 32 -13.75 -16.70 -18.00
N LEU A 33 -14.58 -16.69 -16.94
CA LEU A 33 -15.27 -15.47 -16.47
C LEU A 33 -14.45 -14.61 -15.50
N ALA A 34 -13.36 -15.12 -14.94
CA ALA A 34 -12.43 -14.32 -14.13
C ALA A 34 -11.62 -13.30 -14.97
N GLY A 35 -11.70 -13.35 -16.31
CA GLY A 35 -11.00 -12.48 -17.25
C GLY A 35 -11.78 -11.24 -17.74
N ILE A 36 -12.97 -10.95 -17.19
CA ILE A 36 -13.79 -9.81 -17.63
C ILE A 36 -14.03 -8.83 -16.47
N GLY A 37 -13.24 -7.75 -16.49
CA GLY A 37 -13.56 -6.39 -16.01
C GLY A 37 -14.28 -6.22 -14.67
N ILE A 38 -13.52 -5.95 -13.62
CA ILE A 38 -14.04 -5.21 -12.46
C ILE A 38 -13.91 -3.73 -12.78
N GLU A 39 -15.04 -3.06 -13.04
CA GLU A 39 -15.13 -1.60 -12.98
C GLU A 39 -14.78 -1.14 -11.57
N VAL A 40 -13.78 -0.28 -11.47
CA VAL A 40 -13.39 0.42 -10.24
C VAL A 40 -14.52 1.38 -9.88
N GLY A 41 -15.34 0.99 -8.91
CA GLY A 41 -16.21 1.90 -8.19
C GLY A 41 -15.35 2.85 -7.35
N SER A 42 -15.27 4.11 -7.78
CA SER A 42 -14.74 5.21 -6.98
C SER A 42 -15.62 5.40 -5.74
N CYS A 43 -15.18 4.93 -4.58
CA CYS A 43 -15.80 5.28 -3.32
C CYS A 43 -15.37 6.71 -2.95
N GLU A 44 -16.28 7.65 -3.18
CA GLU A 44 -16.22 9.00 -2.66
C GLU A 44 -16.26 8.96 -1.12
N PRO A 45 -15.31 9.56 -0.39
CA PRO A 45 -15.31 9.51 1.06
C PRO A 45 -16.36 10.49 1.60
N ASN A 46 -17.54 9.99 1.93
CA ASN A 46 -18.44 10.68 2.85
C ASN A 46 -17.83 10.61 4.26
N SER A 47 -17.14 11.67 4.65
CA SER A 47 -16.71 11.88 6.03
C SER A 47 -17.92 12.29 6.89
N GLU A 48 -18.64 11.32 7.46
CA GLU A 48 -19.50 11.59 8.62
C GLU A 48 -18.61 11.68 9.88
N SER A 49 -18.34 12.92 10.29
CA SER A 49 -17.67 13.26 11.53
C SER A 49 -18.55 12.88 12.73
N ASN A 50 -18.12 11.90 13.53
CA ASN A 50 -18.72 11.66 14.84
C ASN A 50 -18.30 12.76 15.82
N ASN A 51 -19.32 13.36 16.44
CA ASN A 51 -19.25 14.48 17.39
C ASN A 51 -18.30 14.23 18.57
N PHE A 52 -17.25 15.05 18.64
CA PHE A 52 -16.71 15.54 19.92
C PHE A 52 -16.91 17.06 19.97
N ASN A 53 -17.59 17.49 21.03
CA ASN A 53 -17.94 18.88 21.30
C ASN A 53 -16.70 19.73 21.57
N THR A 54 -16.24 20.49 20.57
CA THR A 54 -15.56 21.80 20.72
C THR A 54 -15.59 22.52 19.37
N ASN A 55 -16.29 23.67 19.31
CA ASN A 55 -16.47 24.49 18.10
C ASN A 55 -15.17 25.20 17.67
N VAL A 56 -14.22 24.45 17.09
CA VAL A 56 -12.99 24.99 16.48
C VAL A 56 -12.79 24.24 15.16
N SER A 57 -13.48 24.65 14.10
CA SER A 57 -13.31 24.04 12.77
C SER A 57 -12.07 24.61 12.09
N CYS A 58 -10.98 23.85 12.11
CA CYS A 58 -9.84 24.04 11.23
C CYS A 58 -9.91 23.00 10.13
N SER A 59 -9.99 23.44 8.89
CA SER A 59 -10.09 22.53 7.76
C SER A 59 -8.69 22.22 7.22
N PHE A 60 -8.12 21.10 7.64
CA PHE A 60 -6.98 20.47 6.96
C PHE A 60 -7.54 19.83 5.68
N LYS A 61 -7.55 20.56 4.57
CA LYS A 61 -8.08 20.03 3.31
C LYS A 61 -7.00 19.99 2.25
N LYS A 62 -6.77 18.76 1.78
CA LYS A 62 -5.95 18.31 0.65
C LYS A 62 -4.57 17.79 1.07
N HIS A 63 -4.33 16.51 0.74
CA HIS A 63 -3.01 15.90 0.74
C HIS A 63 -2.08 16.72 -0.17
N LEU A 64 -0.87 17.01 0.29
CA LEU A 64 0.15 17.72 -0.47
C LEU A 64 0.40 17.05 -1.83
N LEU A 65 0.48 15.73 -1.83
CA LEU A 65 0.72 14.92 -3.01
C LEU A 65 -0.43 14.96 -4.02
N THR A 66 -1.67 15.25 -3.63
CA THR A 66 -2.77 15.40 -4.60
C THR A 66 -2.45 16.52 -5.60
N SER A 67 -2.01 17.69 -5.13
CA SER A 67 -1.63 18.79 -6.02
C SER A 67 -0.39 18.47 -6.87
N TYR A 68 0.54 17.66 -6.35
CA TYR A 68 1.70 17.21 -7.12
C TYR A 68 1.28 16.30 -8.28
N PHE A 69 0.48 15.27 -8.01
CA PHE A 69 0.04 14.29 -9.02
C PHE A 69 -1.03 14.83 -9.98
N GLU A 70 -1.74 15.89 -9.63
CA GLU A 70 -2.56 16.66 -10.59
C GLU A 70 -1.70 17.40 -11.63
N LYS A 71 -0.46 17.77 -11.28
CA LYS A 71 0.47 18.53 -12.12
C LYS A 71 1.46 17.63 -12.87
N TYR A 72 1.86 16.51 -12.26
CA TYR A 72 2.87 15.59 -12.77
C TYR A 72 2.32 14.16 -12.84
N ASP A 73 2.44 13.53 -14.00
CA ASP A 73 1.95 12.15 -14.21
C ASP A 73 2.79 11.09 -13.49
N CYS A 74 4.04 11.42 -13.11
CA CYS A 74 4.95 10.50 -12.45
C CYS A 74 5.77 11.16 -11.33
N PHE A 75 6.20 10.35 -10.37
CA PHE A 75 7.02 10.81 -9.26
C PHE A 75 8.49 10.94 -9.67
N LEU A 76 9.05 12.15 -9.57
CA LEU A 76 10.45 12.46 -9.85
C LEU A 76 11.00 13.34 -8.73
N ASP A 77 12.13 12.95 -8.14
CA ASP A 77 12.68 13.61 -6.95
C ASP A 77 12.98 15.09 -7.18
N SER A 78 13.53 15.46 -8.34
CA SER A 78 13.81 16.87 -8.68
C SER A 78 12.55 17.72 -8.72
N ASN A 79 11.50 17.23 -9.40
CA ASN A 79 10.24 17.93 -9.54
C ASN A 79 9.53 18.07 -8.19
N PHE A 80 9.65 17.05 -7.35
CA PHE A 80 9.06 17.05 -6.01
C PHE A 80 9.72 18.10 -5.11
N GLN A 81 11.05 18.18 -5.09
CA GLN A 81 11.77 19.19 -4.30
C GLN A 81 11.44 20.63 -4.75
N ASP A 82 11.39 20.86 -6.06
CA ASP A 82 10.97 22.15 -6.61
C ASP A 82 9.50 22.47 -6.26
N PHE A 83 8.62 21.47 -6.31
CA PHE A 83 7.21 21.62 -5.95
C PHE A 83 7.04 21.98 -4.47
N ILE A 84 7.67 21.21 -3.57
CA ILE A 84 7.60 21.43 -2.11
C ILE A 84 8.13 22.81 -1.75
N THR A 85 9.25 23.23 -2.34
CA THR A 85 9.83 24.56 -2.11
C THR A 85 8.84 25.68 -2.47
N ASN A 86 8.09 25.53 -3.57
CA ASN A 86 7.13 26.53 -4.02
C ASN A 86 5.79 26.49 -3.24
N GLU A 87 5.22 25.30 -3.04
CA GLU A 87 3.93 25.14 -2.34
C GLU A 87 4.04 25.49 -0.86
N LEU A 88 5.07 25.01 -0.16
CA LEU A 88 5.25 25.34 1.26
C LEU A 88 5.42 26.84 1.46
N HIS A 89 6.19 27.52 0.61
CA HIS A 89 6.40 28.97 0.71
C HIS A 89 5.07 29.74 0.67
N SER A 90 4.11 29.29 -0.15
CA SER A 90 2.80 29.93 -0.28
C SER A 90 1.84 29.66 0.89
N ARG A 91 2.08 28.63 1.69
CA ARG A 91 1.19 28.18 2.78
C ARG A 91 1.83 28.25 4.17
N MET A 92 2.96 28.94 4.31
CA MET A 92 3.61 29.15 5.60
C MET A 92 2.78 30.10 6.48
N CYS A 93 2.88 29.91 7.79
CA CYS A 93 2.23 30.79 8.75
C CYS A 93 2.84 32.22 8.71
N GLU A 94 2.02 33.24 8.46
CA GLU A 94 2.46 34.65 8.29
C GLU A 94 3.05 35.31 9.56
N VAL A 95 2.90 34.70 10.74
CA VAL A 95 3.22 35.33 12.06
C VAL A 95 4.53 34.80 12.66
N LEU A 96 5.39 34.15 11.88
CA LEU A 96 6.70 33.75 12.40
C LEU A 96 7.72 34.86 12.09
N PRO A 97 8.39 35.44 13.11
CA PRO A 97 9.53 36.34 12.93
C PRO A 97 10.55 35.80 11.91
N ASP A 98 11.17 36.70 11.15
CA ASP A 98 12.09 36.44 10.02
C ASP A 98 13.30 35.52 10.32
N ASP A 99 13.53 35.08 11.56
CA ASP A 99 14.71 34.31 12.00
C ASP A 99 14.45 32.79 12.20
N LEU A 100 13.34 32.26 11.67
CA LEU A 100 12.78 30.97 12.09
C LEU A 100 12.95 29.81 11.11
N ARG A 101 14.04 29.78 10.35
CA ARG A 101 14.49 28.54 9.66
C ARG A 101 14.89 27.40 10.63
N LEU A 102 14.52 27.45 11.92
CA LEU A 102 15.13 26.63 12.98
C LEU A 102 14.13 26.09 14.03
N VAL A 103 12.82 26.19 13.81
CA VAL A 103 11.79 25.96 14.86
C VAL A 103 11.59 24.50 15.21
N ILE A 104 11.45 23.66 14.19
CA ILE A 104 11.18 22.24 14.34
C ILE A 104 12.25 21.50 13.55
N ARG A 105 12.99 20.64 14.25
CA ARG A 105 14.08 19.86 13.67
C ARG A 105 13.69 18.40 13.75
N PRO A 106 13.15 17.83 12.66
CA PRO A 106 12.99 16.40 12.57
C PRO A 106 14.35 15.72 12.43
N SER A 107 14.52 14.60 13.09
CA SER A 107 15.69 13.73 12.96
C SER A 107 15.22 12.29 12.91
N VAL A 108 15.65 11.56 11.88
CA VAL A 108 15.40 10.11 11.79
C VAL A 108 16.39 9.41 12.71
N LEU A 109 15.89 8.82 13.79
CA LEU A 109 16.73 8.13 14.77
C LEU A 109 17.11 6.72 14.30
N GLN A 110 16.10 5.98 13.83
CA GLN A 110 16.27 4.60 13.39
C GLN A 110 15.29 4.28 12.27
N ARG A 111 15.77 3.53 11.28
CA ARG A 111 14.96 3.10 10.15
C ARG A 111 15.36 1.72 9.71
N HIS A 112 14.41 0.79 9.68
CA HIS A 112 14.69 -0.60 9.35
C HIS A 112 13.46 -1.32 8.80
N LEU A 113 13.73 -2.40 8.07
CA LEU A 113 12.69 -3.28 7.53
C LEU A 113 12.48 -4.45 8.49
N ILE A 114 11.23 -4.70 8.84
CA ILE A 114 10.78 -5.78 9.71
C ILE A 114 10.05 -6.83 8.87
N GLY A 115 10.34 -8.10 9.11
CA GLY A 115 9.75 -9.23 8.40
C GLY A 115 10.63 -9.80 7.28
N GLU A 116 10.09 -10.79 6.59
CA GLU A 116 10.77 -11.55 5.53
C GLU A 116 9.91 -11.67 4.28
N GLY A 117 10.51 -12.06 3.15
CA GLY A 117 9.79 -12.21 1.88
C GLY A 117 9.48 -10.89 1.18
N SER A 118 8.37 -10.89 0.41
CA SER A 118 7.91 -9.78 -0.43
C SER A 118 7.00 -8.78 0.28
N HIS A 119 6.49 -9.11 1.48
CA HIS A 119 5.72 -8.19 2.32
C HIS A 119 6.54 -7.89 3.58
N ARG A 120 6.82 -6.61 3.84
CA ARG A 120 7.63 -6.16 4.98
C ARG A 120 7.11 -4.85 5.53
N HIS A 121 7.46 -4.55 6.77
CA HIS A 121 7.12 -3.30 7.40
C HIS A 121 8.34 -2.40 7.45
N LEU A 122 8.25 -1.18 6.93
CA LEU A 122 9.25 -0.14 7.13
C LEU A 122 8.92 0.60 8.42
N SER A 123 9.75 0.40 9.45
CA SER A 123 9.63 1.08 10.73
C SER A 123 10.58 2.27 10.79
N SER A 124 10.04 3.45 11.03
CA SER A 124 10.79 4.71 11.15
C SER A 124 10.53 5.36 12.51
N SER A 125 11.56 5.44 13.35
CA SER A 125 11.55 6.24 14.59
C SER A 125 12.15 7.61 14.30
N ILE A 126 11.41 8.64 14.69
CA ILE A 126 11.67 10.03 14.31
C ILE A 126 11.50 10.91 15.54
N ARG A 127 12.49 11.76 15.80
CA ARG A 127 12.46 12.75 16.86
C ARG A 127 12.28 14.15 16.29
N PHE A 128 11.32 14.88 16.83
CA PHE A 128 11.06 16.28 16.55
C PHE A 128 11.56 17.13 17.71
N ASP A 129 12.67 17.83 17.54
CA ASP A 129 13.11 18.84 18.49
C ASP A 129 12.41 20.16 18.18
N ILE A 130 11.74 20.74 19.18
CA ILE A 130 10.97 21.98 19.04
C ILE A 130 11.57 23.05 19.95
N ASP A 131 11.78 24.26 19.43
CA ASP A 131 12.16 25.40 20.26
C ASP A 131 10.97 25.82 21.17
N PRO A 132 11.09 25.71 22.50
CA PRO A 132 10.01 26.02 23.44
C PRO A 132 9.55 27.48 23.36
N LYS A 133 10.37 28.41 22.84
CA LYS A 133 9.97 29.80 22.65
C LYS A 133 8.82 29.94 21.65
N VAL A 134 8.79 29.10 20.62
CA VAL A 134 7.79 29.20 19.55
C VAL A 134 6.44 28.64 19.98
N VAL A 135 6.44 27.52 20.72
CA VAL A 135 5.21 26.96 21.32
C VAL A 135 4.55 27.99 22.26
N SER A 136 5.35 28.77 22.99
CA SER A 136 4.82 29.80 23.90
C SER A 136 4.29 31.06 23.20
N GLN A 137 4.71 31.32 21.96
CA GLN A 137 4.31 32.50 21.18
C GLN A 137 3.11 32.23 20.26
N LEU A 138 2.92 30.98 19.84
CA LEU A 138 1.82 30.56 18.98
C LEU A 138 0.69 29.96 19.82
N SER A 139 -0.52 30.53 19.74
CA SER A 139 -1.74 29.91 20.29
C SER A 139 -2.16 28.72 19.41
N ILE A 140 -1.41 27.63 19.52
CA ILE A 140 -1.64 26.38 18.79
C ILE A 140 -2.82 25.65 19.45
N HIS A 141 -3.89 25.42 18.69
CA HIS A 141 -4.98 24.56 19.13
C HIS A 141 -4.69 23.09 18.87
N TYR A 142 -4.12 22.80 17.71
CA TYR A 142 -3.96 21.45 17.21
C TYR A 142 -2.90 21.40 16.10
N CYS A 143 -2.13 20.31 16.02
CA CYS A 143 -1.14 20.09 14.97
C CYS A 143 -1.15 18.64 14.47
N GLU A 144 -0.79 18.48 13.20
CA GLU A 144 -0.55 17.20 12.56
C GLU A 144 0.88 17.15 12.02
N VAL A 145 1.53 16.00 12.21
CA VAL A 145 2.74 15.65 11.46
C VAL A 145 2.29 15.05 10.15
N ILE A 146 2.82 15.58 9.06
CA ILE A 146 2.65 15.04 7.71
C ILE A 146 3.98 14.38 7.34
N PHE A 147 3.88 13.09 7.05
CA PHE A 147 5.00 12.22 6.71
C PHE A 147 4.85 11.76 5.27
N VAL A 148 5.78 12.16 4.41
CA VAL A 148 5.80 11.78 3.00
C VAL A 148 6.93 10.78 2.75
N GLU A 149 6.56 9.57 2.37
CA GLU A 149 7.48 8.47 2.09
C GLU A 149 7.58 8.25 0.57
N ARG A 150 8.76 8.53 0.02
CA ARG A 150 9.06 8.35 -1.40
C ARG A 150 9.52 6.93 -1.65
N LEU A 151 8.61 6.05 -2.07
CA LEU A 151 8.93 4.64 -2.24
C LEU A 151 9.92 4.43 -3.41
N PRO A 152 10.92 3.56 -3.24
CA PRO A 152 11.85 3.23 -4.31
C PRO A 152 11.14 2.40 -5.39
N SER A 153 11.70 2.40 -6.61
CA SER A 153 11.15 1.61 -7.71
C SER A 153 11.04 0.14 -7.36
N GLY A 154 9.90 -0.48 -7.68
CA GLY A 154 9.65 -1.88 -7.37
C GLY A 154 9.20 -2.15 -5.93
N VAL A 155 8.86 -1.11 -5.17
CA VAL A 155 8.17 -1.21 -3.88
C VAL A 155 6.91 -0.36 -3.95
N PHE A 156 5.82 -0.84 -3.36
CA PHE A 156 4.58 -0.09 -3.22
C PHE A 156 3.92 -0.39 -1.87
N ALA A 157 2.97 0.46 -1.47
CA ALA A 157 2.12 0.22 -0.30
C ALA A 157 0.71 -0.13 -0.78
N ASP A 158 0.10 -1.16 -0.18
CA ASP A 158 -1.27 -1.57 -0.51
C ASP A 158 -2.27 -0.59 0.13
N PRO A 159 -3.10 0.12 -0.67
CA PRO A 159 -4.11 1.03 -0.14
C PRO A 159 -5.10 0.35 0.82
N PHE A 160 -5.44 -0.93 0.62
CA PHE A 160 -6.39 -1.64 1.47
C PHE A 160 -5.82 -1.93 2.85
N GLU A 161 -4.53 -2.26 2.93
CA GLU A 161 -3.83 -2.50 4.19
C GLU A 161 -3.70 -1.19 5.00
N LEU A 162 -3.40 -0.08 4.31
CA LEU A 162 -3.33 1.25 4.91
C LEU A 162 -4.69 1.76 5.39
N GLN A 163 -5.77 1.50 4.63
CA GLN A 163 -7.13 1.84 5.03
C GLN A 163 -7.51 1.18 6.36
N HIS A 164 -7.02 -0.03 6.61
CA HIS A 164 -7.26 -0.73 7.86
C HIS A 164 -6.47 -0.12 9.04
N LEU A 165 -5.27 0.43 8.80
CA LEU A 165 -4.54 1.23 9.81
C LEU A 165 -5.27 2.53 10.15
N LEU A 166 -5.86 3.18 9.14
CA LEU A 166 -6.70 4.36 9.31
C LEU A 166 -7.95 4.04 10.16
N GLN A 167 -8.66 2.95 9.84
CA GLN A 167 -9.83 2.50 10.61
C GLN A 167 -9.54 2.17 12.07
N ARG A 168 -8.32 1.70 12.36
CA ARG A 168 -7.84 1.42 13.72
C ARG A 168 -7.39 2.69 14.47
N GLY A 169 -7.37 3.84 13.82
CA GLY A 169 -6.94 5.11 14.39
C GLY A 169 -5.43 5.22 14.59
N VAL A 170 -4.63 4.41 13.88
CA VAL A 170 -3.16 4.51 13.90
C VAL A 170 -2.72 5.81 13.21
N PHE A 171 -3.37 6.14 12.09
CA PHE A 171 -3.16 7.37 11.34
C PHE A 171 -4.41 8.25 11.41
N ALA A 172 -4.21 9.57 11.31
CA ALA A 172 -5.28 10.55 11.20
C ALA A 172 -5.89 10.54 9.79
N ASP A 173 -5.02 10.46 8.78
CA ASP A 173 -5.33 10.31 7.37
C ASP A 173 -4.15 9.63 6.66
N VAL A 174 -4.40 8.99 5.53
CA VAL A 174 -3.36 8.33 4.73
C VAL A 174 -3.80 8.20 3.28
N ALA A 175 -2.88 8.49 2.36
CA ALA A 175 -3.12 8.30 0.93
C ALA A 175 -1.86 7.83 0.20
N VAL A 176 -2.07 6.90 -0.75
CA VAL A 176 -1.05 6.41 -1.67
C VAL A 176 -1.23 7.09 -3.03
N PHE A 177 -0.13 7.50 -3.64
CA PHE A 177 -0.10 8.15 -4.94
C PHE A 177 0.87 7.45 -5.87
N GLY A 178 0.61 7.53 -7.18
CA GLY A 178 1.39 6.83 -8.21
C GLY A 178 0.86 5.43 -8.48
N ASP A 179 1.75 4.52 -8.88
CA ASP A 179 1.37 3.17 -9.30
C ASP A 179 1.14 2.22 -8.11
N THR A 180 -0.10 1.78 -7.95
CA THR A 180 -0.55 0.83 -6.92
C THR A 180 -0.98 -0.53 -7.50
N ASN A 181 -0.78 -0.76 -8.80
CA ASN A 181 -1.19 -2.02 -9.42
C ASN A 181 -0.26 -3.16 -8.97
N LEU A 182 -0.76 -4.02 -8.09
CA LEU A 182 -0.04 -5.17 -7.53
C LEU A 182 0.62 -6.08 -8.59
N GLU A 183 0.01 -6.20 -9.77
CA GLU A 183 0.44 -7.13 -10.82
C GLU A 183 1.54 -6.56 -11.73
N LEU A 184 1.78 -5.24 -11.69
CA LEU A 184 2.82 -4.63 -12.53
C LEU A 184 4.23 -4.96 -11.98
N PRO A 185 5.14 -5.49 -12.80
CA PRO A 185 6.52 -5.68 -12.40
C PRO A 185 7.26 -4.33 -12.26
N SER A 186 8.37 -4.32 -11.53
CA SER A 186 9.09 -3.09 -11.17
C SER A 186 9.57 -2.28 -12.37
N PHE A 187 9.80 -2.94 -13.50
CA PHE A 187 10.33 -2.35 -14.73
C PHE A 187 9.28 -1.71 -15.64
N LEU A 188 8.00 -1.94 -15.35
CA LEU A 188 6.88 -1.27 -16.01
C LEU A 188 6.16 -0.30 -15.07
N SER A 189 6.39 -0.40 -13.76
CA SER A 189 5.73 0.43 -12.77
C SER A 189 6.41 1.78 -12.60
N ASN A 190 5.61 2.84 -12.46
CA ASN A 190 6.10 4.13 -11.95
C ASN A 190 6.32 4.06 -10.43
N ARG A 191 7.14 4.98 -9.90
CA ARG A 191 7.29 5.12 -8.45
C ARG A 191 6.01 5.62 -7.80
N SER A 192 5.74 5.09 -6.62
CA SER A 192 4.66 5.54 -5.74
C SER A 192 5.21 6.37 -4.58
N ALA A 193 4.35 7.19 -3.98
CA ALA A 193 4.64 7.91 -2.75
C ALA A 193 3.46 7.78 -1.79
N LEU A 194 3.76 7.78 -0.50
CA LEU A 194 2.75 7.72 0.55
C LEU A 194 2.77 9.04 1.31
N GLU A 195 1.59 9.57 1.62
CA GLU A 195 1.44 10.68 2.56
C GLU A 195 0.60 10.21 3.75
N VAL A 196 1.16 10.35 4.95
CA VAL A 196 0.55 9.93 6.21
C VAL A 196 0.40 11.14 7.11
N HIS A 197 -0.78 11.31 7.69
CA HIS A 197 -1.08 12.36 8.66
C HIS A 197 -1.21 11.74 10.04
N MET A 198 -0.54 12.31 11.03
CA MET A 198 -0.58 11.84 12.42
C MET A 198 -0.90 13.01 13.35
N LYS A 199 -1.89 12.82 14.22
CA LYS A 199 -2.30 13.84 15.20
C LYS A 199 -1.26 13.96 16.29
N ILE A 200 -0.88 15.19 16.62
CA ILE A 200 -0.04 15.47 17.79
C ILE A 200 -0.95 15.88 18.93
N ASP A 201 -0.83 15.22 20.09
CA ASP A 201 -1.51 15.66 21.30
C ASP A 201 -0.97 17.04 21.73
N PRO A 202 -1.82 18.08 21.86
CA PRO A 202 -1.41 19.41 22.31
C PRO A 202 -0.69 19.41 23.67
N ASN A 203 -0.99 18.43 24.52
CA ASN A 203 -0.32 18.27 25.81
C ASN A 203 1.16 17.89 25.65
N ILE A 204 1.51 17.16 24.58
CA ILE A 204 2.89 16.78 24.30
C ILE A 204 3.71 18.01 23.91
N LEU A 205 3.15 18.88 23.06
CA LEU A 205 3.79 20.13 22.63
C LEU A 205 4.05 21.09 23.81
N SER A 206 3.13 21.14 24.78
CA SER A 206 3.25 22.02 25.95
C SER A 206 4.08 21.44 27.09
N THR A 207 4.10 20.12 27.27
CA THR A 207 4.81 19.45 28.38
C THR A 207 6.26 19.14 28.04
N HIS A 208 6.54 18.73 26.80
CA HIS A 208 7.89 18.37 26.38
C HIS A 208 8.64 19.57 25.83
N LYS A 209 9.27 20.32 26.74
CA LYS A 209 10.09 21.51 26.43
C LYS A 209 11.26 21.25 25.45
N ASN A 210 11.58 19.99 25.17
CA ASN A 210 12.72 19.56 24.36
C ASN A 210 12.32 18.65 23.17
N GLY A 211 11.04 18.61 22.77
CA GLY A 211 10.60 17.81 21.63
C GLY A 211 9.96 16.45 21.96
N PHE A 212 9.50 15.73 20.93
CA PHE A 212 8.82 14.45 21.04
C PHE A 212 9.31 13.43 19.99
N GLU A 213 8.98 12.16 20.19
CA GLU A 213 9.31 11.07 19.25
C GLU A 213 8.03 10.42 18.73
N ILE A 214 8.04 10.05 17.46
CA ILE A 214 6.98 9.24 16.83
C ILE A 214 7.61 8.02 16.17
N THR A 215 6.79 6.98 16.03
CA THR A 215 7.13 5.80 15.24
C THR A 215 6.09 5.64 14.15
N VAL A 216 6.55 5.46 12.92
CA VAL A 216 5.71 5.21 11.74
C VAL A 216 6.05 3.84 11.20
N ASP A 217 5.07 2.94 11.22
CA ASP A 217 5.20 1.58 10.67
C ASP A 217 4.36 1.47 9.40
N LEU A 218 5.03 1.27 8.26
CA LEU A 218 4.39 1.21 6.95
C LEU A 218 4.47 -0.19 6.36
N PRO A 219 3.33 -0.83 6.04
CA PRO A 219 3.34 -2.09 5.33
C PRO A 219 3.65 -1.87 3.85
N LEU A 220 4.67 -2.58 3.36
CA LEU A 220 5.21 -2.44 2.02
C LEU A 220 5.32 -3.79 1.33
N HIS A 221 5.13 -3.76 0.02
CA HIS A 221 5.17 -4.92 -0.85
C HIS A 221 6.21 -4.73 -1.95
N ALA A 222 7.03 -5.74 -2.18
CA ALA A 222 8.01 -5.80 -3.25
C ALA A 222 7.36 -6.34 -4.53
N ARG A 223 7.54 -5.62 -5.64
CA ARG A 223 7.17 -6.04 -6.99
C ARG A 223 8.19 -7.02 -7.55
N TYR A 224 7.80 -7.76 -8.58
CA TYR A 224 8.73 -8.56 -9.36
C TYR A 224 9.84 -7.69 -9.95
N GLN A 225 11.08 -8.01 -9.60
CA GLN A 225 12.26 -7.24 -10.00
C GLN A 225 12.87 -7.79 -11.29
N HIS A 226 13.69 -6.98 -11.96
CA HIS A 226 14.52 -7.46 -13.06
C HIS A 226 15.46 -8.60 -12.63
N LEU A 227 15.71 -9.53 -13.55
CA LEU A 227 16.69 -10.59 -13.34
C LEU A 227 18.08 -9.99 -13.08
N ASP A 228 18.73 -10.48 -12.03
CA ASP A 228 20.08 -10.08 -11.64
C ASP A 228 21.04 -11.28 -11.69
N GLU A 229 22.34 -11.05 -11.81
CA GLU A 229 23.33 -12.14 -11.80
C GLU A 229 23.40 -12.82 -10.42
N GLY A 230 23.24 -12.05 -9.35
CA GLY A 230 23.28 -12.53 -7.96
C GLY A 230 21.96 -13.11 -7.46
N GLY A 231 20.88 -13.06 -8.25
CA GLY A 231 19.56 -13.55 -7.86
C GLY A 231 18.78 -12.61 -6.93
N TYR A 232 19.25 -11.37 -6.72
CA TYR A 232 18.62 -10.37 -5.89
C TYR A 232 18.75 -8.97 -6.49
N SER A 233 17.67 -8.20 -6.41
CA SER A 233 17.68 -6.76 -6.64
C SER A 233 17.70 -6.04 -5.29
N THR A 234 18.52 -4.99 -5.17
CA THR A 234 18.64 -4.23 -3.94
C THR A 234 18.01 -2.87 -4.12
N VAL A 235 17.08 -2.51 -3.24
CA VAL A 235 16.47 -1.17 -3.21
C VAL A 235 16.77 -0.51 -1.87
N GLU A 236 17.11 0.77 -1.92
CA GLU A 236 17.44 1.57 -0.75
C GLU A 236 16.35 2.62 -0.53
N PHE A 237 15.94 2.76 0.73
CA PHE A 237 14.98 3.78 1.13
C PHE A 237 15.70 5.07 1.46
N GLY A 238 15.30 6.15 0.79
CA GLY A 238 15.73 7.51 1.14
C GLY A 238 15.11 7.98 2.45
N ASP A 239 15.50 9.18 2.88
CA ASP A 239 14.84 9.81 4.02
C ASP A 239 13.44 10.31 3.63
N PRO A 240 12.46 10.19 4.53
CA PRO A 240 11.12 10.71 4.32
C PRO A 240 11.12 12.22 4.48
N ASP A 241 10.21 12.88 3.74
CA ASP A 241 9.98 14.31 3.87
C ASP A 241 8.95 14.55 4.97
N MET A 242 9.23 15.48 5.88
CA MET A 242 8.42 15.70 7.08
C MET A 242 8.00 17.15 7.21
N PHE A 243 6.71 17.35 7.43
CA PHE A 243 6.10 18.66 7.59
C PHE A 243 5.23 18.68 8.85
N MET A 244 5.03 19.86 9.42
CA MET A 244 4.07 20.05 10.49
C MET A 244 3.04 21.07 10.04
N GLN A 245 1.77 20.67 10.07
CA GLN A 245 0.65 21.56 9.81
C GLN A 245 -0.07 21.84 11.13
N CYS A 246 -0.18 23.11 11.49
CA CYS A 246 -0.80 23.51 12.74
C CYS A 246 -2.00 24.42 12.48
N CYS A 247 -3.01 24.26 13.32
CA CYS A 247 -4.13 25.16 13.43
C CYS A 247 -3.85 26.22 14.50
N LEU A 248 -3.81 27.48 14.08
CA LEU A 248 -3.60 28.61 14.96
C LEU A 248 -4.92 29.27 15.32
N GLU A 249 -5.08 29.61 16.61
CA GLU A 249 -6.20 30.43 17.07
C GLU A 249 -5.95 31.90 16.72
N ARG A 250 -6.70 32.43 15.76
CA ARG A 250 -6.73 33.87 15.44
C ARG A 250 -8.11 34.44 15.79
N LYS A 251 -8.14 35.75 16.11
CA LYS A 251 -9.33 36.47 16.61
C LYS A 251 -10.56 36.47 15.67
N SER A 252 -10.41 36.10 14.40
CA SER A 252 -11.50 36.14 13.40
C SER A 252 -11.79 34.79 12.74
N HIS A 253 -10.78 33.98 12.41
CA HIS A 253 -10.95 32.62 11.89
C HIS A 253 -9.71 31.78 12.19
N ASN A 254 -9.89 30.48 12.45
CA ASN A 254 -8.79 29.54 12.58
C ASN A 254 -8.20 29.25 11.20
N GLN A 255 -6.89 29.38 11.07
CA GLN A 255 -6.17 29.13 9.83
C GLN A 255 -5.18 27.99 10.05
N SER A 256 -5.20 27.00 9.14
CA SER A 256 -4.16 25.98 9.08
C SER A 256 -3.00 26.48 8.21
N CYS A 257 -1.79 26.27 8.68
CA CYS A 257 -0.58 26.68 7.97
C CYS A 257 0.59 25.74 8.30
N TYR A 258 1.57 25.72 7.40
CA TYR A 258 2.76 24.88 7.54
C TYR A 258 3.82 25.61 8.37
N ILE A 259 4.44 24.87 9.29
CA ILE A 259 5.61 25.32 10.03
C ILE A 259 6.87 24.79 9.31
N PRO A 260 7.84 25.66 8.97
CA PRO A 260 9.06 25.23 8.30
C PRO A 260 9.86 24.28 9.22
N THR A 261 10.20 23.12 8.67
CA THR A 261 11.16 22.18 9.24
C THR A 261 12.54 22.46 8.64
N SER A 262 13.59 22.38 9.45
CA SER A 262 14.97 22.48 8.97
C SER A 262 15.68 21.16 9.14
N ASP A 263 16.21 20.68 8.02
CA ASP A 263 17.19 19.61 7.99
C ASP A 263 18.56 20.20 8.29
N ASN A 264 18.91 20.31 9.56
CA ASN A 264 20.30 20.57 9.95
C ASN A 264 20.99 19.22 9.96
N GLY A 265 21.66 18.90 8.86
CA GLY A 265 22.52 17.73 8.63
C GLY A 265 22.72 16.87 9.86
N ALA A 266 21.84 15.87 10.00
CA ALA A 266 21.86 14.96 11.13
C ALA A 266 23.22 14.25 11.23
N GLU A 267 23.63 13.96 12.46
CA GLU A 267 24.74 13.04 12.76
C GLU A 267 24.60 11.72 11.97
N PRO A 268 25.72 11.05 11.64
CA PRO A 268 25.74 9.96 10.67
C PRO A 268 24.77 8.84 11.03
N LYS A 269 23.88 8.56 10.06
CA LYS A 269 22.81 7.57 10.12
C LYS A 269 23.30 6.20 10.60
N ILE A 270 22.58 5.59 11.52
CA ILE A 270 22.68 4.15 11.78
C ILE A 270 21.91 3.43 10.67
N GLY A 271 22.57 3.22 9.53
CA GLY A 271 22.16 2.35 8.42
C GLY A 271 21.01 2.88 7.56
N ALA A 272 21.23 2.91 6.24
CA ALA A 272 20.12 3.04 5.30
C ALA A 272 19.24 1.78 5.37
N ALA A 273 17.91 1.93 5.33
CA ALA A 273 17.03 0.79 5.19
C ALA A 273 17.18 0.24 3.77
N VAL A 274 17.74 -0.96 3.66
CA VAL A 274 18.02 -1.62 2.37
C VAL A 274 17.24 -2.92 2.29
N TRP A 275 16.46 -3.07 1.22
CA TRP A 275 15.71 -4.30 0.94
C TRP A 275 16.38 -5.09 -0.18
N ARG A 276 16.86 -6.29 0.14
CA ARG A 276 17.30 -7.28 -0.84
C ARG A 276 16.09 -8.13 -1.26
N ILE A 277 15.55 -7.83 -2.44
CA ILE A 277 14.37 -8.48 -3.02
C ILE A 277 14.86 -9.60 -3.95
N PRO A 278 14.39 -10.85 -3.80
CA PRO A 278 14.73 -11.92 -4.72
C PRO A 278 14.32 -11.59 -6.16
N SER A 279 15.23 -11.73 -7.11
CA SER A 279 14.99 -11.49 -8.54
C SER A 279 15.77 -12.52 -9.32
N GLY A 280 15.09 -13.44 -10.01
CA GLY A 280 15.71 -14.67 -10.53
C GLY A 280 17.07 -14.50 -11.20
N ILE A 281 17.92 -15.53 -11.12
CA ILE A 281 19.27 -15.48 -11.69
C ILE A 281 19.19 -15.44 -13.21
N LYS A 282 19.71 -14.37 -13.81
CA LYS A 282 19.67 -14.16 -15.27
C LYS A 282 20.27 -15.33 -16.06
N GLY A 283 21.36 -15.92 -15.57
CA GLY A 283 21.99 -17.09 -16.21
C GLY A 283 21.10 -18.34 -16.31
N HIS A 284 20.05 -18.44 -15.50
CA HIS A 284 19.12 -19.57 -15.51
C HIS A 284 17.93 -19.36 -16.45
N GLU A 285 17.73 -18.16 -17.01
CA GLU A 285 16.55 -17.80 -17.81
C GLU A 285 16.25 -18.80 -18.93
N GLY A 286 17.24 -19.13 -19.75
CA GLY A 286 17.07 -20.06 -20.87
C GLY A 286 16.74 -21.48 -20.42
N VAL A 287 17.42 -21.98 -19.37
CA VAL A 287 17.19 -23.32 -18.83
C VAL A 287 15.79 -23.42 -18.23
N VAL A 288 15.41 -22.46 -17.39
CA VAL A 288 14.08 -22.38 -16.76
C VAL A 288 13.01 -22.31 -17.84
N SER A 289 13.19 -21.50 -18.87
CA SER A 289 12.25 -21.38 -20.00
C SER A 289 12.05 -22.72 -20.71
N VAL A 290 13.12 -23.41 -21.11
CA VAL A 290 13.05 -24.70 -21.81
C VAL A 290 12.37 -25.77 -20.94
N VAL A 291 12.76 -25.90 -19.67
CA VAL A 291 12.17 -26.88 -18.75
C VAL A 291 10.69 -26.58 -18.51
N THR A 292 10.34 -25.32 -18.31
CA THR A 292 8.94 -24.89 -18.13
C THR A 292 8.10 -25.21 -19.36
N PHE A 293 8.63 -24.93 -20.56
CA PHE A 293 7.95 -25.23 -21.82
C PHE A 293 7.71 -26.73 -22.00
N ILE A 294 8.74 -27.56 -21.81
CA ILE A 294 8.62 -29.02 -21.94
C ILE A 294 7.62 -29.56 -20.90
N SER A 295 7.70 -29.10 -19.65
CA SER A 295 6.79 -29.51 -18.59
C SER A 295 5.35 -29.13 -18.90
N ALA A 296 5.10 -27.90 -19.34
CA ALA A 296 3.77 -27.42 -19.71
C ALA A 296 3.21 -28.18 -20.91
N PHE A 297 4.04 -28.43 -21.93
CA PHE A 297 3.66 -29.18 -23.13
C PHE A 297 3.28 -30.62 -22.80
N LEU A 298 4.13 -31.33 -22.05
CA LEU A 298 3.86 -32.72 -21.63
C LEU A 298 2.64 -32.80 -20.73
N SER A 299 2.47 -31.87 -19.79
CA SER A 299 1.30 -31.81 -18.91
C SER A 299 0.02 -31.61 -19.73
N THR A 300 0.03 -30.68 -20.69
CA THR A 300 -1.10 -30.43 -21.58
C THR A 300 -1.43 -31.67 -22.42
N LEU A 301 -0.42 -32.33 -22.98
CA LEU A 301 -0.59 -33.55 -23.76
C LEU A 301 -1.22 -34.67 -22.90
N LEU A 302 -0.74 -34.86 -21.68
CA LEU A 302 -1.29 -35.85 -20.74
C LEU A 302 -2.75 -35.56 -20.40
N ILE A 303 -3.11 -34.29 -20.14
CA ILE A 303 -4.49 -33.88 -19.88
C ILE A 303 -5.38 -34.19 -21.09
N VAL A 304 -4.94 -33.87 -22.30
CA VAL A 304 -5.71 -34.13 -23.54
C VAL A 304 -5.87 -35.63 -23.77
N LEU A 305 -4.80 -36.42 -23.69
CA LEU A 305 -4.85 -37.87 -23.86
C LEU A 305 -5.77 -38.51 -22.84
N THR A 306 -5.63 -38.13 -21.56
CA THR A 306 -6.47 -38.65 -20.47
C THR A 306 -7.94 -38.34 -20.74
N THR A 307 -8.27 -37.12 -21.16
CA THR A 307 -9.65 -36.73 -21.51
C THR A 307 -10.21 -37.56 -22.66
N ILE A 308 -9.44 -37.81 -23.72
CA ILE A 308 -9.87 -38.64 -24.86
C ILE A 308 -10.11 -40.09 -24.41
N PHE A 309 -9.14 -40.70 -23.70
CA PHE A 309 -9.21 -42.10 -23.31
C PHE A 309 -10.24 -42.37 -22.21
N LEU A 310 -10.50 -41.44 -21.29
CA LEU A 310 -11.61 -41.57 -20.32
C LEU A 310 -12.98 -41.41 -21.00
N SER A 311 -13.09 -40.55 -22.02
CA SER A 311 -14.34 -40.35 -22.76
C SER A 311 -14.75 -41.58 -23.58
N ASP A 312 -13.78 -42.42 -23.97
CA ASP A 312 -14.02 -43.68 -24.69
C ASP A 312 -14.43 -44.85 -23.78
N ILE A 313 -14.39 -44.68 -22.46
CA ILE A 313 -14.96 -45.66 -21.51
C ILE A 313 -16.48 -45.48 -21.51
N LYS A 314 -17.16 -46.12 -22.48
CA LYS A 314 -18.63 -46.20 -22.49
C LYS A 314 -19.14 -46.81 -21.17
N PRO A 315 -20.16 -46.24 -20.51
CA PRO A 315 -20.84 -46.92 -19.42
C PRO A 315 -21.43 -48.22 -20.01
N CYS A 316 -21.03 -49.35 -19.43
CA CYS A 316 -21.49 -50.67 -19.84
C CYS A 316 -23.02 -50.67 -19.80
N LYS A 317 -23.67 -50.69 -20.97
CA LYS A 317 -25.13 -50.86 -21.05
C LYS A 317 -25.45 -52.23 -20.49
N THR A 318 -25.99 -52.29 -19.27
CA THR A 318 -26.67 -53.46 -18.76
C THR A 318 -27.84 -53.79 -19.69
N SER A 319 -27.64 -54.80 -20.54
CA SER A 319 -28.67 -55.40 -21.37
C SER A 319 -29.79 -55.92 -20.46
N LYS A 320 -30.94 -55.23 -20.42
CA LYS A 320 -32.18 -55.82 -19.90
C LYS A 320 -32.59 -56.93 -20.87
N GLN A 321 -32.46 -58.17 -20.45
CA GLN A 321 -33.02 -59.32 -21.17
C GLN A 321 -34.40 -59.65 -20.59
N SER A 322 -35.34 -59.83 -21.51
CA SER A 322 -36.77 -60.15 -21.36
C SER A 322 -37.07 -61.31 -20.43
#